data_AF-A0A923YYF9-F1
#
_entry.id   AF-A0A923YYF9-F1
#
_cell.length_a   1.000
_cell.length_b   1.000
_cell.length_c   1.000
_cell.angle_alpha   90.00
_cell.angle_beta   90.00
_cell.angle_gamma   90.00
#
_symmetry.space_group_name_H-M   'P 1'
#
loop_
_entity.id
_entity.type
_entity.pdbx_description
1 polymer ?
#
loop_
_entity_poly.entity_id
_entity_poly.type
_entity_poly.pdbx_seq_one_letter_code
_entity_poly.pdbx_strand_id
1 'polypeptide(L)'
;MTGTIDAARLILLLNDLRLPAIKQGWEAFALRSDKEGWPAARFLAALAEHEVAERDRRRIERHLGEARLLPGKTLDGFDFDAVPMVSKAHVMAICAGDAWIDSGANIILVGGPGGGKSHLASAIG
;
A
#
# COMPACT_ATOMS: atom_id res chain seq x y z
N MET A 1 -23.60 30.91 -14.99
CA MET A 1 -22.67 30.81 -16.13
C MET A 1 -21.65 29.72 -15.78
N THR A 2 -22.02 28.46 -15.95
CA THR A 2 -21.11 27.32 -15.81
C THR A 2 -20.23 27.30 -17.05
N GLY A 3 -18.96 27.68 -16.89
CA GLY A 3 -17.99 27.59 -17.97
C GLY A 3 -17.83 26.13 -18.39
N THR A 4 -18.02 25.84 -19.67
CA THR A 4 -17.78 24.52 -20.24
C THR A 4 -16.34 24.12 -19.92
N ILE A 5 -16.14 23.09 -19.10
CA ILE A 5 -14.81 22.56 -18.79
C ILE A 5 -14.27 21.92 -20.07
N ASP A 6 -13.09 22.35 -20.50
CA ASP A 6 -12.34 21.68 -21.56
C ASP A 6 -11.72 20.40 -21.00
N ALA A 7 -12.52 19.32 -21.00
CA ALA A 7 -12.12 18.01 -20.49
C ALA A 7 -10.89 17.45 -21.21
N ALA A 8 -10.76 17.72 -22.52
CA ALA A 8 -9.61 17.26 -23.30
C ALA A 8 -8.32 17.94 -22.80
N ARG A 9 -8.35 19.26 -22.61
CA ARG A 9 -7.20 19.99 -22.06
C ARG A 9 -6.89 19.57 -20.62
N LEU A 10 -7.89 19.34 -19.78
CA LEU A 10 -7.68 18.83 -18.42
C LEU A 10 -6.96 17.47 -18.43
N ILE A 11 -7.40 16.53 -19.27
CA ILE A 11 -6.78 15.21 -19.39
C ILE A 11 -5.31 15.30 -19.83
N LEU A 12 -4.97 16.23 -20.72
CA LEU A 12 -3.59 16.47 -21.14
C LEU A 12 -2.73 16.98 -19.99
N LEU A 13 -3.21 18.01 -19.27
CA LEU A 13 -2.50 18.57 -18.10
C LEU A 13 -2.28 17.51 -17.00
N LEU A 14 -3.28 16.67 -16.73
CA LEU A 14 -3.17 15.61 -15.73
C LEU A 14 -2.16 14.52 -16.13
N ASN A 15 -1.96 14.28 -17.43
CA ASN A 15 -0.89 13.38 -17.89
C ASN A 15 0.49 13.99 -17.65
N ASP A 16 0.67 15.26 -17.99
CA ASP A 16 1.96 15.95 -17.83
C ASP A 16 2.35 16.06 -16.34
N LEU A 17 1.37 16.28 -15.47
CA LEU A 17 1.54 16.30 -14.01
C LEU A 17 1.68 14.90 -13.39
N ARG A 18 1.51 13.83 -14.18
CA ARG A 18 1.51 12.44 -13.71
C ARG A 18 0.50 12.19 -12.59
N LEU A 19 -0.75 12.60 -12.81
CA LEU A 19 -1.88 12.43 -11.91
C LEU A 19 -2.89 11.41 -12.47
N PRO A 20 -2.51 10.12 -12.64
CA PRO A 20 -3.34 9.12 -13.29
C PRO A 20 -4.64 8.79 -12.55
N ALA A 21 -4.68 8.86 -11.21
CA ALA A 21 -5.91 8.56 -10.47
C ALA A 21 -6.92 9.70 -10.60
N ILE A 22 -6.47 10.95 -10.49
CA ILE A 22 -7.32 12.12 -10.76
C ILE A 22 -7.80 12.08 -12.22
N LYS A 23 -6.93 11.78 -13.18
CA LYS A 23 -7.33 11.64 -14.59
C LYS A 23 -8.47 10.63 -14.79
N GLN A 24 -8.47 9.53 -14.05
CA GLN A 24 -9.51 8.50 -14.14
C GLN A 24 -10.78 8.86 -13.35
N GLY A 25 -10.66 9.61 -12.25
CA GLY A 25 -11.76 9.82 -11.29
C GLY A 25 -12.36 11.22 -11.22
N TRP A 26 -11.76 12.24 -11.83
CA TRP A 26 -12.12 13.65 -11.57
C TRP A 26 -13.60 13.97 -11.81
N GLU A 27 -14.23 13.37 -12.82
CA GLU A 27 -15.65 13.59 -13.14
C GLU A 27 -16.58 13.13 -12.01
N ALA A 28 -16.27 11.97 -11.42
CA ALA A 28 -17.05 11.43 -10.32
C ALA A 28 -16.93 12.30 -9.05
N PHE A 29 -15.72 12.81 -8.78
CA PHE A 29 -15.50 13.75 -7.68
C PHE A 29 -16.17 15.10 -7.94
N ALA A 30 -16.18 15.59 -9.18
CA ALA A 30 -16.85 16.84 -9.55
C ALA A 30 -18.37 16.72 -9.36
N LEU A 31 -18.97 15.65 -9.90
CA LEU A 31 -20.40 15.36 -9.72
C LEU A 31 -20.78 15.25 -8.24
N ARG A 32 -19.94 14.61 -7.43
CA ARG A 32 -20.15 14.49 -5.99
C ARG A 32 -20.05 15.85 -5.29
N SER A 33 -19.04 16.65 -5.64
CA SER A 33 -18.84 18.00 -5.12
C SER A 33 -20.05 18.89 -5.40
N ASP A 34 -20.57 18.85 -6.63
CA ASP A 34 -21.75 19.62 -7.03
C ASP A 34 -23.00 19.18 -6.25
N LYS A 35 -23.21 17.87 -6.11
CA LYS A 35 -24.35 17.30 -5.38
C LYS A 35 -24.33 17.61 -3.89
N GLU A 36 -23.16 17.52 -3.27
CA GLU A 36 -22.98 17.70 -1.82
C GLU A 36 -22.64 19.16 -1.45
N GLY A 37 -22.51 20.06 -2.42
CA GLY A 37 -22.19 21.48 -2.20
C GLY A 37 -20.82 21.68 -1.57
N TRP A 38 -19.81 20.91 -1.98
CA TRP A 38 -18.48 21.02 -1.38
C TRP A 38 -17.82 22.37 -1.71
N PRO A 39 -17.15 23.01 -0.74
CA PRO A 39 -16.23 24.09 -1.04
C PRO A 39 -15.13 23.60 -1.99
N ALA A 40 -14.65 24.46 -2.90
CA ALA A 40 -13.61 24.11 -3.87
C ALA A 40 -12.33 23.53 -3.20
N ALA A 41 -11.97 24.04 -2.01
CA ALA A 41 -10.86 23.51 -1.22
C ALA A 41 -11.05 22.03 -0.83
N ARG A 42 -12.28 21.62 -0.48
CA ARG A 42 -12.60 20.23 -0.14
C ARG A 42 -12.54 19.33 -1.38
N PHE A 43 -13.05 19.80 -2.51
CA PHE A 43 -12.94 19.06 -3.78
C PHE A 43 -11.48 18.81 -4.16
N LEU A 44 -10.64 19.84 -4.08
CA LEU A 44 -9.21 19.72 -4.37
C LEU A 44 -8.50 18.76 -3.41
N ALA A 45 -8.79 18.85 -2.10
CA ALA A 45 -8.23 17.94 -1.10
C ALA A 45 -8.62 16.49 -1.38
N ALA A 46 -9.90 16.22 -1.68
CA ALA A 46 -10.39 14.88 -1.96
C ALA A 46 -9.74 14.25 -3.21
N LEU A 47 -9.51 15.05 -4.27
CA LEU A 47 -8.76 14.60 -5.44
C LEU A 47 -7.31 14.26 -5.11
N ALA A 48 -6.63 15.11 -4.33
CA ALA A 48 -5.24 14.90 -3.95
C ALA A 48 -5.08 13.68 -3.03
N GLU A 49 -5.97 13.50 -2.05
CA GLU A 49 -6.02 12.31 -1.18
C GLU A 49 -6.20 11.03 -2.00
N HIS A 50 -7.11 11.04 -2.98
CA HIS A 50 -7.32 9.89 -3.85
C HIS A 50 -6.07 9.55 -4.67
N GLU A 51 -5.38 10.55 -5.21
CA GLU A 51 -4.13 10.35 -5.94
C GLU A 51 -3.02 9.76 -5.07
N VAL A 52 -2.85 10.27 -3.85
CA VAL A 52 -1.85 9.75 -2.90
C VAL A 52 -2.16 8.28 -2.55
N ALA A 53 -3.41 7.98 -2.19
CA ALA A 53 -3.84 6.63 -1.84
C ALA A 53 -3.61 5.64 -3.00
N GLU A 54 -3.92 6.04 -4.23
CA GLU A 54 -3.71 5.20 -5.42
C GLU A 54 -2.23 4.97 -5.73
N ARG A 55 -1.37 5.97 -5.50
CA ARG A 55 0.09 5.81 -5.64
C ARG A 55 0.65 4.84 -4.61
N ASP A 56 0.23 4.96 -3.36
CA ASP A 56 0.65 4.06 -2.28
C ASP A 56 0.20 2.63 -2.57
N ARG A 57 -1.06 2.44 -3.00
CA ARG A 57 -1.58 1.14 -3.40
C ARG A 57 -0.75 0.51 -4.51
N ARG A 58 -0.47 1.24 -5.60
CA ARG A 58 0.35 0.73 -6.72
C ARG A 58 1.79 0.44 -6.32
N ARG A 59 2.36 1.25 -5.42
CA ARG A 59 3.70 1.01 -4.87
C ARG A 59 3.74 -0.30 -4.10
N ILE A 60 2.76 -0.53 -3.22
CA ILE A 60 2.63 -1.76 -2.44
C ILE A 60 2.44 -2.97 -3.37
N GLU A 61 1.51 -2.89 -4.33
CA GLU A 61 1.25 -3.98 -5.30
C GLU A 61 2.51 -4.34 -6.11
N ARG A 62 3.25 -3.33 -6.58
CA ARG A 62 4.50 -3.55 -7.30
C ARG A 62 5.54 -4.25 -6.42
N HIS A 63 5.78 -3.75 -5.20
CA HIS A 63 6.76 -4.36 -4.30
C HIS A 63 6.35 -5.78 -3.91
N LEU A 64 5.07 -6.04 -3.68
CA LEU A 64 4.56 -7.38 -3.41
C LEU A 64 4.81 -8.33 -4.58
N GLY A 65 4.58 -7.87 -5.82
CA GLY A 65 4.87 -8.65 -7.03
C GLY A 65 6.37 -8.90 -7.24
N GLU A 66 7.21 -7.93 -6.91
CA GLU A 66 8.68 -8.03 -7.00
C GLU A 66 9.28 -8.94 -5.92
N ALA A 67 8.68 -8.99 -4.73
CA ALA A 67 9.20 -9.74 -3.57
C ALA A 67 9.15 -11.27 -3.75
N ARG A 68 8.32 -11.78 -4.68
CA ARG A 68 8.19 -13.23 -4.99
C ARG A 68 8.01 -14.11 -3.74
N LEU A 69 7.26 -13.59 -2.76
CA LEU A 69 6.97 -14.29 -1.51
C LEU A 69 6.18 -15.58 -1.77
N LEU A 70 6.36 -16.58 -0.91
CA LEU A 70 5.65 -17.84 -1.04
C LEU A 70 4.14 -17.64 -0.78
N PRO A 71 3.26 -18.00 -1.72
CA PRO A 71 1.83 -17.78 -1.57
C PRO A 71 1.26 -18.58 -0.40
N GLY A 72 0.34 -17.95 0.36
CA GLY A 72 -0.30 -18.56 1.53
C GLY A 72 0.59 -18.72 2.76
N LYS A 73 1.83 -18.23 2.73
CA LYS A 73 2.73 -18.23 3.90
C LYS A 73 2.55 -16.96 4.72
N THR A 74 1.47 -16.92 5.49
CA THR A 74 1.13 -15.82 6.41
C THR A 74 1.52 -16.14 7.85
N LEU A 75 1.63 -15.13 8.71
CA LEU A 75 1.90 -15.33 10.15
C LEU A 75 0.81 -16.17 10.81
N ASP A 76 -0.45 -15.94 10.47
CA ASP A 76 -1.59 -16.70 11.01
C ASP A 76 -1.56 -18.18 10.63
N GLY A 77 -0.97 -18.50 9.47
CA GLY A 77 -0.79 -19.88 9.03
C GLY A 77 0.45 -20.57 9.60
N PHE A 78 1.24 -19.89 10.43
CA PHE A 78 2.45 -20.47 11.03
C PHE A 78 2.14 -21.19 12.35
N ASP A 79 2.44 -22.48 12.42
CA ASP A 79 2.31 -23.27 13.63
C ASP A 79 3.54 -23.10 14.53
N PHE A 80 3.42 -22.22 15.53
CA PHE A 80 4.47 -21.98 16.51
C PHE A 80 4.64 -23.15 17.49
N ASP A 81 3.61 -23.97 17.71
CA ASP A 81 3.68 -25.12 18.62
C ASP A 81 4.52 -26.25 18.00
N ALA A 82 4.51 -26.38 16.66
CA ALA A 82 5.39 -27.28 15.93
C ALA A 82 6.88 -26.88 15.97
N VAL A 83 7.20 -25.62 16.31
CA VAL A 83 8.58 -25.11 16.36
C VAL A 83 8.82 -24.32 17.66
N PRO A 84 8.87 -24.99 18.84
CA PRO A 84 8.86 -24.33 20.15
C PRO A 84 10.05 -23.40 20.43
N MET A 85 11.13 -23.57 19.67
CA MET A 85 12.33 -22.73 19.75
C MET A 85 12.13 -21.33 19.14
N VAL A 86 11.06 -21.11 18.38
CA VAL A 86 10.70 -19.81 17.79
C VAL A 86 9.67 -19.12 18.68
N SER A 87 10.06 -18.02 19.32
CA SER A 87 9.15 -17.22 20.14
C SER A 87 8.15 -16.47 19.25
N LYS A 88 6.87 -16.81 19.36
CA LYS A 88 5.77 -16.08 18.70
C LYS A 88 5.78 -14.59 19.04
N ALA A 89 5.96 -14.25 20.32
CA ALA A 89 5.99 -12.86 20.76
C ALA A 89 7.13 -12.07 20.10
N HIS A 90 8.31 -12.69 19.95
CA HIS A 90 9.45 -12.05 19.29
C HIS A 90 9.18 -11.85 17.79
N VAL A 91 8.63 -12.85 17.10
CA VAL A 91 8.26 -12.72 15.68
C VAL A 91 7.22 -11.61 15.49
N MET A 92 6.19 -11.54 16.34
CA MET A 92 5.19 -10.46 16.25
C MET A 92 5.80 -9.07 16.48
N ALA A 93 6.76 -8.94 17.39
CA ALA A 93 7.49 -7.68 17.60
C ALA A 93 8.34 -7.28 16.39
N ILE A 94 8.95 -8.26 15.71
CA ILE A 94 9.66 -8.01 14.44
C ILE A 94 8.67 -7.53 13.37
N CYS A 95 7.52 -8.18 13.24
CA CYS A 95 6.50 -7.82 12.24
C CYS A 95 5.83 -6.47 12.49
N ALA A 96 5.85 -5.96 13.72
CA ALA A 96 5.42 -4.58 14.00
C ALA A 96 6.29 -3.55 13.26
N GLY A 97 7.56 -3.88 12.96
CA GLY A 97 8.41 -3.07 12.09
C GLY A 97 9.02 -1.82 12.73
N ASP A 98 8.55 -1.39 13.90
CA ASP A 98 8.85 -0.09 14.49
C ASP A 98 10.35 0.17 14.77
N ALA A 99 11.12 -0.85 15.16
CA ALA A 99 12.50 -0.63 15.63
C ALA A 99 13.57 -0.93 14.58
N TRP A 100 13.41 -2.02 13.83
CA TRP A 100 14.47 -2.53 12.95
C TRP A 100 14.44 -1.89 11.57
N ILE A 101 13.25 -1.49 11.08
CA ILE A 101 13.11 -0.78 9.81
C ILE A 101 13.70 0.62 9.94
N ASP A 102 13.34 1.34 11.01
CA ASP A 102 13.80 2.71 11.27
C ASP A 102 15.32 2.80 11.51
N SER A 103 15.91 1.75 12.10
CA SER A 103 17.36 1.66 12.31
C SER A 103 18.12 1.07 11.12
N GLY A 104 17.43 0.64 10.05
CA GLY A 104 18.06 0.01 8.88
C GLY A 104 18.75 -1.32 9.21
N ALA A 105 18.28 -2.04 10.23
CA ALA A 105 18.82 -3.33 10.63
C ALA A 105 18.35 -4.45 9.69
N ASN A 106 19.12 -5.55 9.63
CA ASN A 106 18.78 -6.72 8.83
C ASN A 106 18.29 -7.87 9.73
N ILE A 107 17.28 -8.59 9.27
CA ILE A 107 16.82 -9.83 9.91
C ILE A 107 17.48 -11.02 9.23
N ILE A 108 18.09 -11.91 10.01
CA ILE A 108 18.69 -13.14 9.52
C ILE A 108 18.03 -14.32 10.23
N LEU A 109 17.42 -15.23 9.47
CA LEU A 109 16.81 -16.45 10.00
C LEU A 109 17.79 -17.62 9.88
N VAL A 110 18.25 -18.16 11.01
CA VAL A 110 19.22 -19.26 11.08
C VAL A 110 18.61 -20.46 11.79
N GLY A 111 18.82 -21.67 11.24
CA GLY A 111 18.34 -22.92 11.83
C GLY A 111 18.32 -24.09 10.85
N GLY A 112 18.15 -25.31 11.37
CA GLY A 112 18.11 -26.55 10.57
C GLY A 112 17.00 -26.59 9.52
N PRO A 113 17.07 -27.52 8.54
CA PRO A 113 16.01 -27.69 7.54
C PRO A 113 14.66 -28.00 8.21
N GLY A 114 13.55 -27.56 7.61
CA GLY A 114 12.20 -27.79 8.13
C GLY A 114 11.73 -26.84 9.25
N GLY A 115 12.61 -26.04 9.85
CA GLY A 115 12.25 -25.12 10.94
C GLY A 115 11.47 -23.86 10.56
N GLY A 116 10.71 -23.86 9.46
CA GLY A 116 9.80 -22.76 9.14
C GLY A 116 10.40 -21.45 8.59
N LYS A 117 11.73 -21.36 8.44
CA LYS A 117 12.44 -20.13 8.01
C LYS A 117 11.87 -19.46 6.76
N SER A 118 11.63 -20.23 5.69
CA SER A 118 11.09 -19.68 4.43
C SER A 118 9.65 -19.19 4.58
N HIS A 119 8.87 -19.83 5.46
CA HIS A 119 7.52 -19.38 5.79
C HIS A 119 7.59 -18.06 6.54
N LEU A 120 8.36 -17.99 7.62
CA LEU A 120 8.52 -16.79 8.43
C LEU A 120 9.08 -15.62 7.61
N ALA A 121 10.10 -15.84 6.78
CA ALA A 121 10.63 -14.82 5.87
C ALA A 121 9.54 -14.28 4.93
N SER A 122 8.74 -15.17 4.32
CA SER A 122 7.64 -14.76 3.44
C SER A 122 6.51 -14.05 4.18
N ALA A 123 6.29 -14.41 5.45
CA ALA A 123 5.22 -13.87 6.27
C ALA A 123 5.57 -12.49 6.87
N ILE A 124 6.86 -12.25 7.13
CA ILE A 124 7.38 -10.95 7.59
C ILE A 124 7.33 -9.92 6.45
N GLY A 125 7.64 -10.34 5.21
CA GLY A 125 7.67 -9.48 4.03
C GLY A 125 9.08 -9.15 3.56
#